data_AF-A0A326QZV8-F1
#
_entry.id   AF-A0A326QZV8-F1
#
_cell.length_a   1.000
_cell.length_b   1.000
_cell.length_c   1.000
_cell.angle_alpha   90.00
_cell.angle_beta   90.00
_cell.angle_gamma   90.00
#
_symmetry.space_group_name_H-M   'P 1'
#
loop_
_entity.id
_entity.type
_entity.pdbx_description
1 polymer ?
#
loop_
_entity_poly.entity_id
_entity_poly.type
_entity_poly.pdbx_seq_one_letter_code
_entity_poly.pdbx_strand_id
1 'polypeptide(L)'
;MSQLCLPLPLQEPRSGIEPSLRRRPRRQPPAQGHQQLVFAFPYSPEPQRPRMRHRRQRPVHPHAVAHALALGHLDLADKIAGNFARRTTHSFDDLRQLAVIGLLKAAARFDGTGGRSFRPYARTYANGEITHYLRDHGFAIKVPPSWRDLYASGQKLLREGNPPCGVPEKLGITTARWREIQDACSITVIALQQET
;
A
#
# COMPACT_ATOMS: atom_id res chain seq x y z
N MET A 1 -25.80 29.00 49.76
CA MET A 1 -25.49 28.80 51.18
C MET A 1 -24.56 27.61 51.31
N SER A 2 -23.33 27.90 51.75
CA SER A 2 -22.34 27.06 52.47
C SER A 2 -22.19 25.59 52.01
N GLN A 3 -21.12 25.10 51.38
CA GLN A 3 -19.67 25.21 51.68
C GLN A 3 -19.30 25.14 53.17
N LEU A 4 -18.82 23.96 53.58
CA LEU A 4 -17.90 23.67 54.69
C LEU A 4 -16.94 22.61 54.08
N CYS A 5 -15.66 22.87 53.75
CA CYS A 5 -14.51 23.29 54.57
C CYS A 5 -14.28 22.27 55.71
N LEU A 6 -13.22 21.45 55.74
CA LEU A 6 -11.79 21.74 55.99
C LEU A 6 -11.00 20.39 55.98
N PRO A 7 -9.68 20.30 56.27
CA PRO A 7 -8.51 20.89 55.61
C PRO A 7 -7.38 19.85 55.35
N LEU A 8 -6.42 20.20 54.49
CA LEU A 8 -5.12 19.53 54.34
C LEU A 8 -4.16 19.89 55.50
N PRO A 9 -3.14 19.06 55.75
CA PRO A 9 -1.81 19.57 56.08
C PRO A 9 -0.76 19.14 55.04
N LEU A 10 -0.19 20.17 54.40
CA LEU A 10 1.25 20.46 54.25
C LEU A 10 2.25 19.31 54.52
N GLN A 11 3.08 18.94 53.54
CA GLN A 11 4.43 19.54 53.34
C GLN A 11 5.22 18.81 52.22
N GLU A 12 5.64 19.57 51.21
CA GLU A 12 6.85 19.33 50.41
C GLU A 12 8.12 19.70 51.24
N PRO A 13 9.40 19.60 50.80
CA PRO A 13 9.92 19.37 49.44
C PRO A 13 11.23 18.54 49.29
N ARG A 14 11.59 18.30 48.02
CA ARG A 14 12.94 18.29 47.41
C ARG A 14 13.98 17.26 47.90
N SER A 15 14.42 16.43 46.97
CA SER A 15 15.83 16.33 46.50
C SER A 15 15.95 15.08 45.63
N GLY A 16 16.34 15.19 44.37
CA GLY A 16 17.76 15.20 44.01
C GLY A 16 18.19 13.78 43.66
N ILE A 17 17.86 13.32 42.46
CA ILE A 17 18.45 12.09 41.91
C ILE A 17 19.88 12.43 41.49
N GLU A 18 20.83 12.22 42.39
CA GLU A 18 22.26 12.24 42.11
C GLU A 18 22.66 10.95 41.36
N PRO A 19 23.30 11.04 40.18
CA PRO A 19 23.79 9.86 39.48
C PRO A 19 25.10 9.40 40.11
N SER A 20 25.03 8.41 41.00
CA SER A 20 26.23 7.80 41.57
C SER A 20 26.97 6.98 40.49
N LEU A 21 27.99 7.58 39.89
CA LEU A 21 29.05 6.91 39.12
C LEU A 21 29.75 5.88 40.03
N ARG A 22 29.25 4.63 40.03
CA ARG A 22 30.00 3.52 40.63
C ARG A 22 31.22 3.23 39.76
N ARG A 23 32.35 3.82 40.14
CA ARG A 23 33.68 3.45 39.63
C ARG A 23 33.86 1.94 39.77
N ARG A 24 34.04 1.25 38.64
CA ARG A 24 34.46 -0.16 38.65
C ARG A 24 35.82 -0.26 39.33
N PRO A 25 36.03 -1.13 40.32
CA PRO A 25 37.35 -1.37 40.84
C PRO A 25 38.19 -2.03 39.75
N ARG A 26 39.31 -1.40 39.35
CA ARG A 26 40.37 -2.05 38.58
C ARG A 26 40.94 -3.17 39.46
N ARG A 27 40.58 -4.42 39.16
CA ARG A 27 41.29 -5.58 39.71
C ARG A 27 42.70 -5.59 39.12
N GLN A 28 43.71 -5.38 39.95
CA GLN A 28 45.10 -5.71 39.60
C GLN A 28 45.24 -7.23 39.54
N PRO A 29 46.02 -7.80 38.60
CA PRO A 29 46.27 -9.23 38.57
C PRO A 29 47.26 -9.61 39.68
N PRO A 30 46.97 -10.62 40.53
CA PRO A 30 47.98 -11.16 41.43
C PRO A 30 49.03 -11.95 40.63
N ALA A 31 50.30 -11.67 40.95
CA ALA A 31 51.47 -12.27 40.37
C ALA A 31 51.57 -13.77 40.66
N GLN A 32 52.01 -14.50 39.64
CA GLN A 32 52.80 -15.73 39.66
C GLN A 32 52.59 -16.68 40.85
N GLY A 33 51.74 -17.68 40.61
CA GLY A 33 51.83 -19.00 41.21
C GLY A 33 51.60 -20.03 40.11
N HIS A 34 52.66 -20.42 39.40
CA HIS A 34 52.57 -21.53 38.45
C HIS A 34 52.44 -22.83 39.24
N GLN A 35 51.20 -23.30 39.43
CA GLN A 35 50.94 -24.71 39.60
C GLN A 35 50.11 -25.16 38.40
N GLN A 36 50.82 -25.64 37.37
CA GLN A 36 50.19 -26.43 36.33
C GLN A 36 49.72 -27.73 36.96
N LEU A 37 48.45 -27.77 37.36
CA LEU A 37 47.71 -29.02 37.43
C LEU A 37 47.49 -29.47 35.99
N VAL A 38 48.37 -30.33 35.49
CA VAL A 38 48.18 -31.05 34.24
C VAL A 38 47.04 -32.03 34.48
N PHE A 39 45.81 -31.58 34.27
CA PHE A 39 44.68 -32.47 34.13
C PHE A 39 44.89 -33.25 32.82
N ALA A 40 45.51 -34.43 32.93
CA ALA A 40 45.49 -35.41 31.86
C ALA A 40 44.04 -35.89 31.70
N PHE A 41 43.25 -35.12 30.96
CA PHE A 41 41.92 -35.56 30.52
C PHE A 41 42.11 -36.62 29.43
N PRO A 42 41.64 -37.86 29.62
CA PRO A 42 41.53 -38.81 28.52
C PRO A 42 40.29 -38.44 27.70
N TYR A 43 40.27 -37.25 27.11
CA TYR A 43 39.20 -36.83 26.21
C TYR A 43 39.78 -36.59 24.83
N SER A 44 39.73 -37.63 23.98
CA SER A 44 39.77 -37.45 22.54
C SER A 44 38.47 -36.76 22.14
N PRO A 45 38.49 -35.49 21.68
CA PRO A 45 37.27 -34.85 21.22
C PRO A 45 36.79 -35.57 19.97
N GLU A 46 35.64 -36.23 20.06
CA GLU A 46 34.90 -36.72 18.91
C GLU A 46 34.79 -35.59 17.86
N PRO A 47 35.17 -35.82 16.58
CA PRO A 47 35.04 -34.82 15.55
C PRO A 47 33.58 -34.38 15.47
N GLN A 48 33.32 -33.14 15.89
CA GLN A 48 31.98 -32.58 15.94
C GLN A 48 31.39 -32.60 14.54
N ARG A 49 30.53 -33.57 14.26
CA ARG A 49 29.74 -33.59 13.02
C ARG A 49 29.02 -32.24 12.96
N PRO A 50 29.12 -31.48 11.85
CA PRO A 50 28.45 -30.20 11.74
C PRO A 50 26.98 -30.43 12.08
N ARG A 51 26.49 -29.81 13.16
CA ARG A 51 25.09 -29.87 13.56
C ARG A 51 24.31 -29.31 12.38
N MET A 52 23.72 -30.19 11.57
CA MET A 52 22.78 -29.81 10.52
C MET A 52 21.66 -29.05 11.21
N ARG A 53 21.71 -27.71 11.15
CA ARG A 53 20.57 -26.90 11.54
C ARG A 53 19.45 -27.33 10.62
N HIS A 54 18.45 -28.01 11.15
CA HIS A 54 17.24 -28.30 10.40
C HIS A 54 16.76 -26.98 9.82
N ARG A 55 16.86 -26.83 8.49
CA ARG A 55 16.41 -25.64 7.79
C ARG A 55 14.94 -25.54 8.12
N ARG A 56 14.58 -24.61 9.02
CA ARG A 56 13.18 -24.39 9.42
C ARG A 56 12.42 -24.15 8.13
N GLN A 57 11.61 -25.12 7.72
CA GLN A 57 10.77 -24.95 6.55
C GLN A 57 9.77 -23.85 6.91
N ARG A 58 9.85 -22.73 6.18
CA ARG A 58 8.92 -21.63 6.37
C ARG A 58 7.54 -22.16 5.95
N PRO A 59 6.48 -21.99 6.76
CA PRO A 59 5.15 -22.46 6.39
C PRO A 59 4.78 -21.95 5.01
N VAL A 60 4.33 -22.84 4.13
CA VAL A 60 3.90 -22.46 2.79
C VAL A 60 2.65 -21.59 2.92
N HIS A 61 2.71 -20.36 2.40
CA HIS A 61 1.57 -19.45 2.45
C HIS A 61 0.41 -20.05 1.63
N PRO A 62 -0.84 -20.04 2.13
CA PRO A 62 -1.98 -20.67 1.45
C PRO A 62 -2.22 -20.16 0.01
N HIS A 63 -1.75 -18.95 -0.29
CA HIS A 63 -1.85 -18.31 -1.60
C HIS A 63 -0.54 -18.26 -2.40
N ALA A 64 0.51 -18.99 -2.00
CA ALA A 64 1.82 -18.92 -2.63
C ALA A 64 1.79 -19.26 -4.14
N VAL A 65 1.03 -20.29 -4.52
CA VAL A 65 0.87 -20.71 -5.92
C VAL A 65 0.13 -19.64 -6.75
N ALA A 66 -0.96 -19.10 -6.20
CA ALA A 66 -1.71 -18.02 -6.86
C ALA A 66 -0.86 -16.75 -7.02
N HIS A 67 -0.08 -16.39 -6.00
CA HIS A 67 0.82 -15.24 -6.07
C HIS A 67 1.90 -15.46 -7.15
N ALA A 68 2.50 -16.65 -7.21
CA ALA A 68 3.47 -16.97 -8.25
C ALA A 68 2.87 -16.87 -9.66
N LEU A 69 1.63 -17.34 -9.85
CA LEU A 69 0.91 -17.20 -11.12
C LEU A 69 0.70 -15.73 -11.52
N ALA A 70 0.26 -14.89 -10.57
CA ALA A 70 0.08 -13.46 -10.81
C ALA A 70 1.42 -12.76 -11.14
N LEU A 71 2.47 -13.04 -10.37
CA LEU A 71 3.81 -12.47 -10.56
C LEU A 71 4.44 -12.89 -11.90
N GLY A 72 4.09 -14.07 -12.43
CA GLY A 72 4.50 -14.50 -13.77
C GLY A 72 3.87 -13.68 -14.92
N HIS A 73 2.89 -12.82 -14.63
CA HIS A 73 2.13 -12.06 -15.62
C HIS A 73 2.20 -10.54 -15.39
N LEU A 74 3.25 -10.03 -14.74
CA LEU A 74 3.42 -8.58 -14.51
C LEU A 74 3.47 -7.79 -15.83
N ASP A 75 3.98 -8.38 -16.92
CA ASP A 75 3.99 -7.73 -18.24
C ASP A 75 2.57 -7.37 -18.73
N LEU A 76 1.56 -8.15 -18.34
CA LEU A 76 0.17 -7.86 -18.63
C LEU A 76 -0.33 -6.66 -17.81
N ALA A 77 0.05 -6.58 -16.54
CA ALA A 77 -0.26 -5.43 -15.68
C ALA A 77 0.36 -4.15 -16.25
N ASP A 78 1.62 -4.19 -16.67
CA ASP A 78 2.33 -3.05 -17.26
C ASP A 78 1.63 -2.56 -18.54
N LYS A 79 1.25 -3.49 -19.43
CA LYS A 79 0.51 -3.16 -20.67
C LYS A 79 -0.86 -2.53 -20.38
N ILE A 80 -1.58 -3.07 -19.41
CA ILE A 80 -2.90 -2.56 -19.03
C ILE A 80 -2.77 -1.16 -18.41
N ALA A 81 -1.88 -1.00 -17.42
CA ALA A 81 -1.64 0.28 -16.76
C ALA A 81 -1.19 1.35 -17.76
N GLY A 82 -0.29 1.01 -18.68
CA GLY A 82 0.16 1.93 -19.73
C GLY A 82 -0.98 2.38 -20.65
N ASN A 83 -1.94 1.50 -20.98
CA ASN A 83 -3.11 1.87 -21.77
C ASN A 83 -4.02 2.87 -21.03
N PHE A 84 -4.18 2.73 -19.71
CA PHE A 84 -4.96 3.65 -18.90
C PHE A 84 -4.22 4.97 -18.64
N ALA A 85 -2.91 4.92 -18.38
CA ALA A 85 -2.07 6.10 -18.18
C ALA A 85 -2.08 7.03 -19.41
N ARG A 86 -2.19 6.49 -20.63
CA ARG A 86 -2.34 7.32 -21.84
C ARG A 86 -3.68 8.04 -21.97
N ARG A 87 -4.69 7.67 -21.18
CA ARG A 87 -6.06 8.19 -21.25
C ARG A 87 -6.49 8.95 -19.99
N THR A 88 -5.68 8.87 -18.94
CA THR A 88 -6.01 9.38 -17.61
C THR A 88 -4.80 10.11 -17.04
N THR A 89 -5.04 11.05 -16.12
CA THR A 89 -3.98 11.87 -15.53
C THR A 89 -3.28 11.17 -14.35
N HIS A 90 -3.72 9.96 -13.97
CA HIS A 90 -3.14 9.22 -12.84
C HIS A 90 -1.77 8.65 -13.17
N SER A 91 -0.93 8.54 -12.13
CA SER A 91 0.42 7.97 -12.26
C SER A 91 0.36 6.54 -12.78
N PHE A 92 1.30 6.21 -13.68
CA PHE A 92 1.45 4.86 -14.18
C PHE A 92 1.69 3.85 -13.05
N ASP A 93 2.46 4.23 -12.03
CA ASP A 93 2.80 3.34 -10.92
C ASP A 93 1.57 2.97 -10.08
N ASP A 94 0.66 3.91 -9.86
CA ASP A 94 -0.59 3.66 -9.13
C ASP A 94 -1.49 2.72 -9.95
N LEU A 95 -1.64 3.00 -11.24
CA LEU A 95 -2.43 2.16 -12.14
C LEU A 95 -1.84 0.76 -12.28
N ARG A 96 -0.51 0.64 -12.26
CA ARG A 96 0.21 -0.63 -12.26
C ARG A 96 -0.05 -1.40 -10.97
N GLN A 97 -0.01 -0.76 -9.81
CA GLN A 97 -0.33 -1.40 -8.53
C GLN A 97 -1.76 -1.97 -8.54
N LEU A 98 -2.72 -1.19 -9.02
CA LEU A 98 -4.12 -1.62 -9.15
C LEU A 98 -4.26 -2.81 -10.11
N ALA A 99 -3.56 -2.77 -11.25
CA ALA A 99 -3.52 -3.90 -12.18
C ALA A 99 -2.98 -5.17 -11.51
N VAL A 100 -1.89 -5.06 -10.74
CA VAL A 100 -1.30 -6.18 -10.00
C VAL A 100 -2.25 -6.73 -8.94
N ILE A 101 -2.96 -5.87 -8.21
CA ILE A 101 -4.01 -6.30 -7.26
C ILE A 101 -5.09 -7.10 -8.00
N GLY A 102 -5.51 -6.66 -9.19
CA GLY A 102 -6.45 -7.39 -10.02
C GLY A 102 -5.92 -8.75 -10.49
N LEU A 103 -4.64 -8.85 -10.86
CA LEU A 103 -4.00 -10.13 -11.19
C LEU A 103 -3.97 -11.09 -10.00
N LEU A 104 -3.69 -10.59 -8.79
CA LEU A 104 -3.71 -11.40 -7.56
C LEU A 104 -5.11 -11.94 -7.28
N LYS A 105 -6.14 -11.09 -7.39
CA LYS A 105 -7.55 -11.48 -7.22
C LYS A 105 -7.98 -12.51 -8.27
N ALA A 106 -7.54 -12.35 -9.52
CA ALA A 106 -7.79 -13.31 -10.58
C ALA A 106 -7.11 -14.64 -10.29
N ALA A 107 -5.83 -14.63 -9.93
CA ALA A 107 -5.06 -15.85 -9.65
C ALA A 107 -5.62 -16.63 -8.46
N ALA A 108 -6.15 -15.95 -7.45
CA ALA A 108 -6.78 -16.60 -6.30
C ALA A 108 -8.06 -17.36 -6.66
N ARG A 109 -8.72 -17.02 -7.78
CA ARG A 109 -10.01 -17.60 -8.22
C ARG A 109 -9.90 -18.41 -9.51
N PHE A 110 -8.73 -18.42 -10.14
CA PHE A 110 -8.54 -19.04 -11.44
C PHE A 110 -8.43 -20.56 -11.28
N ASP A 111 -9.31 -21.27 -11.99
CA ASP A 111 -9.23 -22.71 -12.15
C ASP A 111 -8.74 -23.06 -13.56
N GLY A 112 -7.57 -23.69 -13.63
CA GLY A 112 -6.91 -24.07 -14.88
C GLY A 112 -7.47 -25.34 -15.53
N THR A 113 -8.37 -26.08 -14.87
CA THR A 113 -8.91 -27.35 -15.38
C THR A 113 -9.75 -27.18 -16.64
N GLY A 114 -10.37 -26.02 -16.83
CA GLY A 114 -11.26 -25.73 -17.96
C GLY A 114 -10.60 -25.32 -19.28
N GLY A 115 -9.28 -25.52 -19.44
CA GLY A 115 -8.54 -25.25 -20.70
C GLY A 115 -8.45 -23.77 -21.10
N ARG A 116 -8.95 -22.84 -20.29
CA ARG A 116 -8.86 -21.39 -20.55
C ARG A 116 -7.49 -20.87 -20.13
N SER A 117 -6.92 -19.97 -20.93
CA SER A 117 -5.69 -19.28 -20.55
C SER A 117 -5.94 -18.28 -19.42
N PHE A 118 -4.98 -18.13 -18.51
CA PHE A 118 -5.04 -17.15 -17.43
C PHE A 118 -5.10 -15.71 -17.94
N ARG A 119 -4.40 -15.38 -19.04
CA ARG A 119 -4.24 -13.99 -19.52
C ARG A 119 -5.56 -13.27 -19.84
N PRO A 120 -6.46 -13.81 -20.70
CA PRO A 120 -7.75 -13.16 -20.96
C PRO A 120 -8.63 -13.05 -19.71
N TYR A 121 -8.59 -14.05 -18.84
CA TYR A 121 -9.32 -14.05 -17.57
C TYR A 121 -8.81 -12.96 -16.62
N ALA A 122 -7.50 -12.86 -16.43
CA ALA A 122 -6.89 -11.90 -15.51
C ALA A 122 -7.03 -10.45 -16.01
N ARG A 123 -7.10 -10.24 -17.32
CA ARG A 123 -7.31 -8.91 -17.92
C ARG A 123 -8.63 -8.27 -17.46
N THR A 124 -9.72 -9.02 -17.34
CA THR A 124 -11.01 -8.46 -16.90
C THR A 124 -10.94 -7.97 -15.46
N TYR A 125 -10.27 -8.71 -14.58
CA TYR A 125 -10.03 -8.33 -13.19
C TYR A 125 -9.13 -7.11 -13.07
N ALA A 126 -7.97 -7.09 -13.75
CA ALA A 126 -7.05 -5.96 -13.72
C ALA A 126 -7.72 -4.67 -14.24
N ASN A 127 -8.46 -4.76 -15.36
CA ASN A 127 -9.24 -3.63 -15.85
C ASN A 127 -10.30 -3.17 -14.85
N GLY A 128 -11.00 -4.11 -14.19
CA GLY A 128 -12.02 -3.83 -13.20
C GLY A 128 -11.49 -3.08 -11.98
N GLU A 129 -10.34 -3.49 -11.44
CA GLU A 129 -9.72 -2.79 -10.30
C GLU A 129 -9.33 -1.35 -10.66
N ILE A 130 -8.74 -1.14 -11.84
CA ILE A 130 -8.42 0.21 -12.31
C ILE A 130 -9.70 1.04 -12.50
N THR A 131 -10.72 0.51 -13.18
CA THR A 131 -11.93 1.29 -13.46
C THR A 131 -12.73 1.59 -12.19
N HIS A 132 -12.74 0.70 -11.20
CA HIS A 132 -13.30 0.99 -9.87
C HIS A 132 -12.55 2.14 -9.21
N TYR A 133 -11.21 2.08 -9.16
CA TYR A 133 -10.41 3.16 -8.60
C TYR A 133 -10.68 4.50 -9.29
N LEU A 134 -10.66 4.53 -10.63
CA LEU A 134 -10.91 5.74 -11.42
C LEU A 134 -12.33 6.29 -11.24
N ARG A 135 -13.32 5.43 -11.00
CA ARG A 135 -14.70 5.87 -10.72
C ARG A 135 -14.79 6.64 -9.41
N ASP A 136 -14.03 6.21 -8.41
CA ASP A 136 -14.09 6.75 -7.06
C ASP A 136 -13.11 7.92 -6.86
N HIS A 137 -11.97 7.92 -7.57
CA HIS A 137 -10.85 8.87 -7.40
C HIS A 137 -10.56 9.72 -8.65
N GLY A 138 -11.35 9.60 -9.72
CA GLY A 138 -11.11 10.33 -10.96
C GLY A 138 -11.39 11.84 -10.87
N PHE A 139 -12.22 12.28 -9.92
CA PHE A 139 -12.63 13.68 -9.78
C PHE A 139 -12.19 14.26 -8.44
N ALA A 140 -11.67 15.48 -8.45
CA ALA A 140 -11.22 16.13 -7.20
C ALA A 140 -12.39 16.48 -6.28
N ILE A 141 -13.57 16.69 -6.86
CA ILE A 141 -14.82 16.92 -6.13
C ILE A 141 -15.79 15.81 -6.52
N LYS A 142 -16.56 15.30 -5.55
CA LYS A 142 -17.58 14.29 -5.81
C LYS A 142 -18.69 14.87 -6.70
N VAL A 143 -18.65 14.54 -7.99
CA VAL A 143 -19.68 14.96 -8.95
C VAL A 143 -20.89 14.01 -8.89
N PRO A 144 -22.14 14.53 -8.80
CA PRO A 144 -23.34 13.71 -8.86
C PRO A 144 -23.40 12.80 -10.10
N PRO A 145 -23.92 11.56 -10.02
CA PRO A 145 -24.04 10.66 -11.18
C PRO A 145 -24.77 11.29 -12.37
N SER A 146 -25.86 12.01 -12.13
CA SER A 146 -26.65 12.67 -13.18
C SER A 146 -25.84 13.68 -14.00
N TRP A 147 -24.91 14.40 -13.37
CA TRP A 147 -24.06 15.36 -14.06
C TRP A 147 -23.01 14.64 -14.93
N ARG A 148 -22.50 13.49 -14.48
CA ARG A 148 -21.57 12.67 -15.27
C ARG A 148 -22.24 12.09 -16.51
N ASP A 149 -23.49 11.65 -16.38
CA ASP A 149 -24.26 11.11 -17.50
C ASP A 149 -24.56 12.20 -18.55
N LEU A 150 -24.94 13.41 -18.09
CA LEU A 150 -25.10 14.57 -18.96
C LEU A 150 -23.79 14.96 -19.67
N TYR A 151 -22.67 14.98 -18.94
CA TYR A 151 -21.37 15.27 -19.50
C TYR A 151 -20.96 14.22 -20.56
N ALA A 152 -21.13 12.94 -20.27
CA ALA A 152 -20.85 11.86 -21.22
C ALA A 152 -21.72 11.95 -22.49
N SER A 153 -22.99 12.33 -22.33
CA SER A 153 -23.93 12.52 -23.44
C SER A 153 -23.54 13.75 -24.29
N GLY A 154 -23.13 14.85 -23.66
CA GLY A 154 -22.61 16.02 -24.38
C GLY A 154 -21.30 15.73 -25.10
N GLN A 155 -20.39 14.97 -24.50
CA GLN A 155 -19.16 14.51 -25.17
C GLN A 155 -19.46 13.63 -26.39
N LYS A 156 -20.49 12.78 -26.32
CA LYS A 156 -20.97 12.01 -27.47
C LYS A 156 -21.45 12.93 -28.59
N LEU A 157 -22.26 13.95 -28.28
CA LEU A 157 -22.73 14.94 -29.26
C LEU A 157 -21.56 15.71 -29.92
N LEU A 158 -20.52 16.07 -29.15
CA LEU A 158 -19.33 16.72 -29.70
C LEU A 158 -18.58 15.82 -30.69
N ARG A 159 -18.45 14.52 -30.38
CA ARG A 159 -17.83 13.53 -31.29
C ARG A 159 -18.64 13.31 -32.57
N GLU A 160 -19.95 13.47 -32.49
CA GLU A 160 -20.86 13.43 -33.66
C GLU A 160 -20.79 14.71 -34.51
N GLY A 161 -19.94 15.69 -34.15
CA GLY A 161 -19.71 16.91 -34.92
C GLY A 161 -20.65 18.07 -34.58
N ASN A 162 -21.40 17.98 -33.47
CA ASN A 162 -22.25 19.08 -33.04
C ASN A 162 -21.39 20.24 -32.50
N PRO A 163 -21.75 21.50 -32.81
CA PRO A 163 -21.03 22.64 -32.26
C PRO A 163 -21.24 22.72 -30.74
N PRO A 164 -20.24 23.18 -29.97
CA PRO A 164 -20.32 23.21 -28.50
C PRO A 164 -21.45 24.09 -27.97
N CYS A 165 -21.89 25.10 -28.75
CA CYS A 165 -23.04 25.94 -28.41
C CYS A 165 -24.39 25.22 -28.51
N GLY A 166 -24.52 24.21 -29.38
CA GLY A 166 -25.77 23.46 -29.61
C GLY A 166 -25.95 22.24 -28.70
N VAL A 167 -24.90 21.83 -28.00
CA VAL A 167 -24.95 20.73 -27.02
C VAL A 167 -25.96 20.96 -25.89
N PRO A 168 -25.97 22.11 -25.18
CA PRO A 168 -26.93 22.33 -24.08
C PRO A 168 -28.39 22.29 -24.54
N GLU A 169 -28.68 22.85 -25.71
CA GLU A 169 -30.02 22.85 -26.30
C GLU A 169 -30.51 21.40 -26.57
N LYS A 170 -29.65 20.56 -27.16
CA LYS A 170 -29.97 19.14 -27.41
C LYS A 170 -30.12 18.31 -26.15
N LEU A 171 -29.46 18.69 -25.07
CA LEU A 171 -29.58 18.05 -23.76
C LEU A 171 -30.75 18.57 -22.94
N GLY A 172 -31.46 19.61 -23.40
CA GLY A 172 -32.57 20.23 -22.67
C GLY A 172 -32.16 20.98 -21.40
N ILE A 173 -30.92 21.48 -21.35
CA ILE A 173 -30.37 22.20 -20.18
C ILE A 173 -29.93 23.62 -20.56
N THR A 174 -29.87 24.51 -19.58
CA THR A 174 -29.37 25.87 -19.80
C THR A 174 -27.87 25.88 -20.07
N THR A 175 -27.40 26.86 -20.86
CA THR A 175 -25.97 27.05 -21.16
C THR A 175 -25.14 27.28 -19.90
N ALA A 176 -25.69 28.00 -18.92
CA ALA A 176 -25.05 28.21 -17.61
C ALA A 176 -24.88 26.88 -16.87
N ARG A 177 -25.93 26.04 -16.83
CA ARG A 177 -25.87 24.73 -16.16
C ARG A 177 -24.89 23.77 -16.84
N TRP A 178 -24.84 23.81 -18.17
CA TRP A 178 -23.85 23.03 -18.93
C TRP A 178 -22.42 23.46 -18.58
N ARG A 179 -22.15 24.76 -18.45
CA ARG A 179 -20.84 25.27 -18.03
C ARG A 179 -20.47 24.78 -16.62
N GLU A 180 -21.38 24.85 -15.65
CA GLU A 180 -21.14 24.31 -14.30
C GLU A 180 -20.79 22.82 -14.32
N ILE A 181 -21.50 22.03 -15.13
CA ILE A 181 -21.24 20.59 -15.30
C ILE A 181 -19.87 20.37 -15.93
N GLN A 182 -19.53 21.15 -16.98
CA GLN A 182 -18.22 21.06 -17.62
C GLN A 182 -17.09 21.40 -16.66
N ASP A 183 -17.21 22.50 -15.90
CA ASP A 183 -16.21 22.92 -14.92
C ASP A 183 -16.02 21.83 -13.85
N ALA A 184 -17.12 21.33 -13.27
CA ALA A 184 -17.08 20.27 -12.26
C ALA A 184 -16.46 18.96 -12.80
N CYS A 185 -16.79 18.56 -14.03
CA CYS A 185 -16.26 17.35 -14.64
C CYS A 185 -14.83 17.50 -15.20
N SER A 186 -14.35 18.73 -15.44
CA SER A 186 -13.00 18.99 -15.94
C SER A 186 -11.92 18.87 -14.86
N ILE A 187 -12.28 19.09 -13.59
CA ILE A 187 -11.35 19.03 -12.46
C ILE A 187 -11.04 17.56 -12.13
N THR A 188 -9.95 17.07 -12.71
CA THR A 188 -9.41 15.72 -12.46
C THR A 188 -8.47 15.76 -11.26
N VAL A 189 -8.46 14.72 -10.42
CA VAL A 189 -7.42 14.58 -9.38
C VAL A 189 -6.07 14.42 -10.07
N ILE A 190 -5.24 15.46 -9.97
CA ILE A 190 -3.82 15.36 -10.31
C ILE A 190 -3.13 15.01 -9.00
N ALA A 191 -2.31 13.96 -9.01
CA ALA A 191 -1.51 13.61 -7.84
C ALA A 191 -0.70 14.85 -7.42
N LEU A 192 -0.75 15.21 -6.13
CA LEU A 192 0.04 16.31 -5.58
C LEU A 192 1.51 16.00 -5.87
N GLN A 193 2.12 16.80 -6.74
CA GLN A 193 3.56 16.77 -6.94
C GLN A 193 4.18 17.05 -5.57
N GLN A 194 4.86 16.05 -4.98
CA GLN A 194 5.60 16.27 -3.75
C GLN A 194 6.80 17.13 -4.14
N GLU A 195 6.77 18.41 -3.83
CA GLU A 195 7.94 19.29 -3.97
C GLU A 195 9.04 18.73 -3.08
N THR A 196 10.14 18.28 -3.71
CA THR A 196 11.36 17.76 -3.07
C THR A 196 12.23 18.86 -2.51
#